data_AF-A0A7W1PGA7-F1
#
_entry.id   AF-A0A7W1PGA7-F1
#
_cell.length_a   1.000
_cell.length_b   1.000
_cell.length_c   1.000
_cell.angle_alpha   90.00
_cell.angle_beta   90.00
_cell.angle_gamma   90.00
#
_symmetry.space_group_name_H-M   'P 1'
#
loop_
_entity.id
_entity.type
_entity.pdbx_description
1 polymer ?
#
loop_
_entity_poly.entity_id
_entity_poly.type
_entity_poly.pdbx_seq_one_letter_code
_entity_poly.pdbx_strand_id
1 'polypeptide(L)'
;MKRRDEVLVGLFLTLGIVVLVLGSIWLARGGLSSGYPLHANFAWGQNLKQGQPVLLAGISVGYIDDVELTDDGFLATTFRIENGRKIPRSSTATVVPVGIFGDVAIGLNPAGPGGPAYSPGDTVPTGVAPPTVADLMSRADSIAVTVQAMTMSLQQELVAAGGFRDLRATIANTQRLTAQLAVIAAEQNRNISRVMASVERSANAVDSAKIGATLEN
;
A
#
# COMPACT_ATOMS: atom_id res chain seq x y z
N MET A 1 -33.94 -44.43 -56.26
CA MET A 1 -32.60 -43.82 -56.12
C MET A 1 -32.66 -42.47 -55.37
N LYS A 2 -33.64 -41.58 -55.64
CA LYS A 2 -33.84 -40.28 -54.94
C LYS A 2 -33.62 -40.22 -53.41
N ARG A 3 -34.16 -41.18 -52.63
CA ARG A 3 -34.00 -41.15 -51.17
C ARG A 3 -32.56 -41.33 -50.68
N ARG A 4 -31.69 -42.00 -51.46
CA ARG A 4 -30.28 -42.17 -51.09
C ARG A 4 -29.52 -40.86 -51.26
N ASP A 5 -29.81 -40.12 -52.32
CA ASP A 5 -29.16 -38.84 -52.62
C ASP A 5 -29.57 -37.76 -51.61
N GLU A 6 -30.84 -37.71 -51.20
CA GLU A 6 -31.33 -36.81 -50.15
C GLU A 6 -30.67 -37.08 -48.79
N VAL A 7 -30.48 -38.35 -48.43
CA VAL A 7 -29.78 -38.75 -47.19
C VAL A 7 -28.29 -38.42 -47.26
N LEU A 8 -27.65 -38.59 -48.42
CA LEU A 8 -26.24 -38.25 -48.63
C LEU A 8 -25.99 -36.74 -48.52
N VAL A 9 -26.86 -35.93 -49.13
CA VAL A 9 -26.79 -34.46 -49.04
C VAL A 9 -27.04 -33.99 -47.62
N GLY A 10 -28.03 -34.57 -46.93
CA GLY A 10 -28.31 -34.28 -45.52
C GLY A 10 -27.10 -34.59 -44.63
N LEU A 11 -26.50 -35.77 -44.79
CA LEU A 11 -25.31 -36.18 -44.04
C LEU A 11 -24.12 -35.25 -44.30
N PHE A 12 -23.89 -34.86 -45.57
CA PHE A 12 -22.81 -33.94 -45.93
C PHE A 12 -22.99 -32.56 -45.29
N LEU A 13 -24.21 -32.01 -45.33
CA LEU A 13 -24.54 -30.75 -44.67
C LEU A 13 -24.35 -30.83 -43.15
N THR A 14 -24.82 -31.91 -42.52
CA THR A 14 -24.63 -32.12 -41.08
C THR A 14 -23.14 -32.20 -40.73
N LEU A 15 -22.35 -32.96 -41.48
CA LEU A 15 -20.91 -33.10 -41.26
C LEU A 15 -20.18 -31.76 -41.43
N GLY A 16 -20.56 -30.97 -42.45
CA GLY A 16 -20.03 -29.64 -42.69
C GLY A 16 -20.30 -28.68 -41.52
N ILE A 17 -21.53 -28.69 -40.98
CA ILE A 17 -21.88 -27.89 -39.79
C ILE A 17 -21.07 -28.34 -38.58
N VAL A 18 -20.91 -29.66 -38.36
CA VAL A 18 -20.11 -30.18 -37.24
C VAL A 18 -18.66 -29.71 -37.35
N VAL A 19 -18.04 -29.80 -38.53
CA VAL A 19 -16.66 -29.34 -38.75
C VAL A 19 -16.56 -27.82 -38.54
N LEU A 20 -17.52 -27.03 -39.01
CA LEU A 20 -17.54 -25.58 -38.80
C LEU A 20 -17.67 -25.21 -37.31
N VAL A 21 -18.55 -25.87 -36.58
CA VAL A 21 -18.75 -25.62 -35.14
C VAL A 21 -17.51 -26.02 -34.35
N LEU A 22 -16.98 -27.22 -34.58
CA LEU A 22 -15.76 -27.70 -33.92
C LEU A 22 -14.55 -26.83 -34.28
N GLY A 23 -14.40 -26.47 -35.55
CA GLY A 23 -13.34 -25.60 -36.03
C GLY A 23 -13.42 -24.19 -35.42
N SER A 24 -14.62 -23.61 -35.32
CA SER A 24 -14.82 -22.30 -34.69
C SER A 24 -14.46 -22.32 -33.19
N ILE A 25 -14.87 -23.37 -32.46
CA ILE A 25 -14.50 -23.56 -31.05
C ILE A 25 -12.98 -23.72 -30.90
N TRP A 26 -12.36 -24.52 -31.76
CA TRP A 26 -10.91 -24.75 -31.74
C TRP A 26 -10.11 -23.47 -32.01
N LEU A 27 -10.57 -22.65 -32.96
CA LEU A 27 -9.95 -21.36 -33.29
C LEU A 27 -10.13 -20.34 -32.15
N ALA A 28 -11.32 -20.27 -31.56
CA ALA A 28 -11.62 -19.40 -30.43
C ALA A 28 -10.80 -19.73 -29.16
N ARG A 29 -10.38 -20.99 -29.00
CA ARG A 29 -9.54 -21.47 -27.90
C ARG A 29 -8.04 -21.32 -28.14
N GLY A 30 -7.62 -20.68 -29.24
CA GLY A 30 -6.20 -20.41 -29.51
C GLY A 30 -5.45 -21.53 -30.25
N GLY A 31 -6.16 -22.45 -30.93
CA GLY A 31 -5.57 -23.59 -31.63
C GLY A 31 -4.54 -23.24 -32.71
N LEU A 32 -4.57 -22.02 -33.27
CA LEU A 32 -3.64 -21.59 -34.33
C LEU A 32 -2.31 -21.00 -33.81
N SER A 33 -2.11 -20.92 -32.50
CA SER A 33 -1.00 -20.15 -31.97
C SER A 33 0.27 -20.99 -31.75
N SER A 34 1.29 -20.63 -32.55
CA SER A 34 2.65 -21.14 -32.44
C SER A 34 3.35 -20.48 -31.25
N GLY A 35 3.84 -21.28 -30.31
CA GLY A 35 4.45 -20.80 -29.09
C GLY A 35 5.00 -21.94 -28.24
N TYR A 36 5.62 -21.58 -27.12
CA TYR A 36 6.10 -22.55 -26.14
C TYR A 36 5.24 -22.52 -24.87
N PRO A 37 4.94 -23.69 -24.27
CA PRO A 37 4.18 -23.76 -23.04
C PRO A 37 5.03 -23.34 -21.85
N LEU A 38 4.39 -22.73 -20.86
CA LEU A 38 4.89 -22.49 -19.52
C LEU A 38 3.78 -22.84 -18.53
N HIS A 39 4.18 -23.16 -17.29
CA HIS A 39 3.25 -23.54 -16.24
C HIS A 39 3.32 -22.58 -15.06
N ALA A 40 2.22 -22.38 -14.34
CA ALA A 40 2.21 -21.73 -13.04
C ALA A 40 1.10 -22.32 -12.17
N ASN A 41 1.40 -22.49 -10.89
CA ASN A 41 0.46 -23.06 -9.92
C ASN A 41 0.02 -21.97 -8.95
N PHE A 42 -1.20 -21.49 -9.09
CA PHE A 42 -1.72 -20.43 -8.23
C PHE A 42 -2.52 -21.01 -7.07
N ALA A 43 -2.26 -20.52 -5.85
CA ALA A 43 -3.12 -20.80 -4.70
C ALA A 43 -4.40 -19.93 -4.69
N TRP A 44 -4.49 -18.96 -5.59
CA TRP A 44 -5.62 -18.05 -5.76
C TRP A 44 -5.81 -17.73 -7.25
N GLY A 45 -7.05 -17.61 -7.70
CA GLY A 45 -7.31 -17.28 -9.09
C GLY A 45 -8.80 -17.23 -9.35
N GLN A 46 -9.40 -16.07 -9.08
CA GLN A 46 -10.80 -15.88 -9.37
C GLN A 46 -10.96 -15.64 -10.87
N ASN A 47 -11.82 -16.44 -11.52
CA ASN A 47 -12.22 -16.26 -12.92
C ASN A 47 -11.10 -16.43 -13.98
N LEU A 48 -10.05 -17.20 -13.67
CA LEU A 48 -9.08 -17.64 -14.68
C LEU A 48 -9.73 -18.62 -15.66
N LYS A 49 -9.61 -18.36 -16.96
CA LYS A 49 -10.22 -19.15 -18.02
C LYS A 49 -9.28 -19.30 -19.21
N GLN A 50 -9.39 -20.42 -19.90
CA GLN A 50 -8.75 -20.65 -21.18
C GLN A 50 -9.07 -19.52 -22.17
N GLY A 51 -8.08 -19.10 -22.95
CA GLY A 51 -8.17 -18.03 -23.94
C GLY A 51 -7.94 -16.62 -23.40
N GLN A 52 -7.84 -16.43 -22.07
CA GLN A 52 -7.46 -15.13 -21.51
C GLN A 52 -6.01 -14.78 -21.87
N PRO A 53 -5.67 -13.48 -22.01
CA PRO A 53 -4.33 -13.07 -22.42
C PRO A 53 -3.30 -13.26 -21.31
N VAL A 54 -2.05 -13.44 -21.73
CA VAL A 54 -0.87 -13.40 -20.86
C VAL A 54 -0.11 -12.12 -21.17
N LEU A 55 0.10 -11.30 -20.17
CA LEU A 55 0.70 -9.98 -20.29
C LEU A 55 2.13 -10.01 -19.75
N LEU A 56 3.09 -9.47 -20.49
CA LEU A 56 4.43 -9.16 -19.99
C LEU A 56 4.54 -7.65 -19.85
N ALA A 57 4.71 -7.16 -18.62
CA ALA A 57 4.78 -5.71 -18.34
C ALA A 57 3.62 -4.90 -19.00
N GLY A 58 2.41 -5.48 -19.03
CA GLY A 58 1.22 -4.86 -19.60
C GLY A 58 0.96 -5.10 -21.10
N ILE A 59 1.87 -5.78 -21.81
CA ILE A 59 1.71 -6.10 -23.25
C ILE A 59 1.34 -7.56 -23.42
N SER A 60 0.34 -7.87 -24.24
CA SER A 60 -0.01 -9.26 -24.56
C SER A 60 1.13 -9.97 -25.27
N VAL A 61 1.55 -11.11 -24.73
CA VAL A 61 2.64 -11.96 -25.25
C VAL A 61 2.22 -13.42 -25.43
N GLY A 62 0.96 -13.74 -25.12
CA GLY A 62 0.48 -15.12 -25.09
C GLY A 62 -0.95 -15.22 -24.58
N TYR A 63 -1.36 -16.44 -24.31
CA TYR A 63 -2.72 -16.77 -23.88
C TYR A 63 -2.70 -18.00 -22.97
N ILE A 64 -3.73 -18.12 -22.15
CA ILE A 64 -3.95 -19.28 -21.28
C ILE A 64 -4.46 -20.43 -22.16
N ASP A 65 -3.74 -21.54 -22.13
CA ASP A 65 -4.06 -22.75 -22.89
C ASP A 65 -5.00 -23.65 -22.09
N ASP A 66 -4.75 -23.79 -20.78
CA ASP A 66 -5.60 -24.61 -19.91
C ASP A 66 -5.50 -24.19 -18.43
N VAL A 67 -6.56 -24.45 -17.67
CA VAL A 67 -6.65 -24.19 -16.23
C VAL A 67 -7.33 -25.37 -15.56
N GLU A 68 -6.59 -26.08 -14.71
CA GLU A 68 -7.08 -27.23 -13.97
C GLU A 68 -6.95 -27.01 -12.46
N LEU A 69 -7.90 -27.51 -11.69
CA LEU A 69 -7.81 -27.56 -10.23
C LEU A 69 -7.15 -28.88 -9.84
N THR A 70 -5.99 -28.79 -9.20
CA THR A 70 -5.27 -29.95 -8.66
C THR A 70 -5.90 -30.46 -7.37
N ASP A 71 -5.67 -31.72 -7.03
CA ASP A 71 -6.16 -32.34 -5.79
C ASP A 71 -5.65 -31.63 -4.53
N ASP A 72 -4.48 -30.99 -4.62
CA ASP A 72 -3.87 -30.18 -3.54
C ASP A 72 -4.52 -28.80 -3.38
N GLY A 73 -5.53 -28.46 -4.20
CA GLY A 73 -6.25 -27.18 -4.16
C GLY A 73 -5.57 -26.04 -4.90
N PHE A 74 -4.48 -26.29 -5.64
CA PHE A 74 -3.84 -25.29 -6.50
C PHE A 74 -4.47 -25.27 -7.89
N LEU A 75 -4.53 -24.09 -8.50
CA LEU A 75 -4.89 -23.89 -9.90
C LEU A 75 -3.64 -24.09 -10.76
N ALA A 76 -3.48 -25.28 -11.32
CA ALA A 76 -2.45 -25.57 -12.31
C ALA A 76 -2.85 -24.93 -13.64
N THR A 77 -2.09 -23.91 -14.04
CA THR A 77 -2.38 -23.13 -15.24
C THR A 77 -1.29 -23.33 -16.26
N THR A 78 -1.67 -23.76 -17.45
CA THR A 78 -0.80 -23.86 -18.62
C THR A 78 -1.07 -22.69 -19.54
N PHE A 79 -0.02 -21.97 -19.90
CA PHE A 79 -0.13 -20.82 -20.79
C PHE A 79 0.95 -20.87 -21.86
N ARG A 80 0.64 -20.33 -23.03
CA ARG A 80 1.50 -20.38 -24.21
C ARG A 80 1.99 -18.98 -24.55
N ILE A 81 3.30 -18.86 -24.68
CA ILE A 81 3.97 -17.61 -25.07
C ILE A 81 4.27 -17.66 -26.56
N GLU A 82 3.94 -16.57 -27.27
CA GLU A 82 4.16 -16.43 -28.70
C GLU A 82 5.65 -16.55 -29.06
N ASN A 83 5.93 -17.19 -30.19
CA ASN A 83 7.29 -17.35 -30.71
C ASN A 83 7.95 -15.98 -30.95
N GLY A 84 9.20 -15.83 -30.51
CA GLY A 84 9.99 -14.59 -30.64
C GLY A 84 9.96 -13.69 -29.39
N ARG A 85 9.09 -13.98 -28.41
CA ARG A 85 9.14 -13.37 -27.08
C ARG A 85 9.89 -14.29 -26.13
N LYS A 86 10.75 -13.71 -25.29
CA LYS A 86 11.50 -14.42 -24.26
C LYS A 86 11.13 -13.86 -22.90
N ILE A 87 10.64 -14.71 -22.01
CA ILE A 87 10.29 -14.33 -20.64
C ILE A 87 11.53 -14.51 -19.75
N PRO A 88 12.03 -13.45 -19.07
CA PRO A 88 13.15 -13.56 -18.14
C PRO A 88 12.86 -14.54 -17.00
N ARG A 89 13.84 -15.36 -16.61
CA ARG A 89 13.72 -16.34 -15.50
C ARG A 89 13.52 -15.70 -14.12
N SER A 90 13.77 -14.41 -14.01
CA SER A 90 13.45 -13.59 -12.84
C SER A 90 11.98 -13.14 -12.80
N SER A 91 11.17 -13.55 -13.78
CA SER A 91 9.75 -13.20 -13.82
C SER A 91 8.93 -14.04 -12.87
N THR A 92 7.95 -13.39 -12.24
CA THR A 92 6.90 -14.02 -11.45
C THR A 92 5.56 -13.89 -12.17
N ALA A 93 4.70 -14.88 -12.00
CA ALA A 93 3.34 -14.87 -12.54
C ALA A 93 2.35 -14.38 -11.48
N THR A 94 1.52 -13.39 -11.80
CA THR A 94 0.45 -12.90 -10.92
C THR A 94 -0.85 -12.81 -11.70
N VAL A 95 -1.97 -13.12 -11.07
CA VAL A 95 -3.29 -12.87 -11.66
C VAL A 95 -3.58 -11.38 -11.55
N VAL A 96 -3.84 -10.71 -12.68
CA VAL A 96 -4.12 -9.27 -12.73
C VAL A 96 -5.48 -9.01 -13.35
N PRO A 97 -6.28 -8.09 -12.80
CA PRO A 97 -7.55 -7.68 -13.43
C PRO A 97 -7.27 -6.87 -14.70
N VAL A 98 -7.93 -7.20 -15.79
CA VAL A 98 -7.87 -6.46 -17.07
C VAL A 98 -9.12 -5.63 -17.34
N GLY A 99 -10.19 -5.85 -16.59
CA GLY A 99 -11.45 -5.11 -16.75
C GLY A 99 -12.16 -4.86 -15.41
N ILE A 100 -13.12 -3.93 -15.43
CA ILE A 100 -13.95 -3.60 -14.27
C ILE A 100 -14.97 -4.70 -13.91
N PHE A 101 -15.27 -5.59 -14.86
CA PHE A 101 -16.25 -6.67 -14.71
C PHE A 101 -15.64 -7.97 -14.15
N GLY A 102 -14.39 -7.94 -13.67
CA GLY A 102 -13.73 -9.11 -13.10
C GLY A 102 -13.08 -10.04 -14.12
N ASP A 103 -12.86 -9.56 -15.36
CA ASP A 103 -11.97 -10.25 -16.29
C ASP A 103 -10.53 -10.16 -15.81
N VAL A 104 -9.83 -11.28 -15.87
CA VAL A 104 -8.46 -11.41 -15.39
C VAL A 104 -7.53 -11.90 -16.50
N ALA A 105 -6.24 -11.66 -16.30
CA ALA A 105 -5.16 -12.12 -17.15
C ALA A 105 -3.99 -12.60 -16.27
N ILE A 106 -3.06 -13.34 -16.86
CA ILE A 106 -1.79 -13.64 -16.19
C ILE A 106 -0.81 -12.52 -16.52
N GLY A 107 -0.37 -11.78 -15.50
CA GLY A 107 0.71 -10.81 -15.59
C GLY A 107 2.05 -11.45 -15.25
N LEU A 108 3.00 -11.37 -16.16
CA LEU A 108 4.40 -11.74 -15.98
C LEU A 108 5.19 -10.48 -15.62
N ASN A 109 5.73 -10.46 -14.41
CA ASN A 109 6.46 -9.33 -13.86
C ASN A 109 7.93 -9.71 -13.64
N PRO A 110 8.87 -9.23 -14.48
CA PRO A 110 10.31 -9.45 -14.30
C PRO A 110 10.85 -8.65 -13.11
N ALA A 111 11.64 -9.28 -12.25
CA ALA A 111 12.29 -8.58 -11.13
C ALA A 111 13.41 -7.60 -11.56
N GLY A 112 13.88 -7.70 -12.81
CA GLY A 112 14.90 -6.81 -13.36
C GLY A 112 15.16 -7.08 -14.85
N PRO A 113 15.84 -6.15 -15.55
CA PRO A 113 16.19 -6.34 -16.96
C PRO A 113 17.30 -7.38 -17.14
N GLY A 114 17.14 -8.23 -18.15
CA GLY A 114 18.15 -9.22 -18.53
C GLY A 114 18.14 -10.52 -17.73
N GLY A 115 18.99 -11.46 -18.15
CA GLY A 115 19.10 -12.80 -17.57
C GLY A 115 18.67 -13.92 -18.53
N PRO A 116 18.87 -15.19 -18.12
CA PRO A 116 18.39 -16.32 -18.89
C PRO A 116 16.86 -16.27 -18.99
N ALA A 117 16.32 -16.73 -20.12
CA ALA A 117 14.88 -16.88 -20.30
C ALA A 117 14.40 -18.24 -19.77
N TYR A 118 13.11 -18.34 -19.45
CA TYR A 118 12.48 -19.63 -19.21
C TYR A 118 12.55 -20.52 -20.45
N SER A 119 12.77 -21.82 -20.24
CA SER A 119 12.71 -22.84 -21.28
C SER A 119 11.27 -23.30 -21.50
N PRO A 120 10.96 -23.86 -22.68
CA PRO A 120 9.68 -24.52 -22.91
C PRO A 120 9.39 -25.58 -21.85
N GLY A 121 8.22 -25.50 -21.22
CA GLY A 121 7.77 -26.41 -20.15
C GLY A 121 8.23 -26.03 -18.74
N ASP A 122 8.94 -24.91 -18.57
CA ASP A 122 9.32 -24.46 -17.23
C ASP A 122 8.11 -23.97 -16.42
N THR A 123 8.19 -24.17 -15.10
CA THR A 123 7.23 -23.62 -14.14
C THR A 123 7.69 -22.25 -13.66
N VAL A 124 6.87 -21.24 -13.89
CA VAL A 124 7.05 -19.86 -13.42
C VAL A 124 6.55 -19.77 -11.98
N PRO A 125 7.36 -19.24 -11.03
CA PRO A 125 6.94 -19.02 -9.66
C PRO A 125 5.86 -17.94 -9.62
N THR A 126 4.88 -18.13 -8.74
CA THR A 126 3.81 -17.16 -8.53
C THR A 126 4.28 -16.00 -7.66
N GLY A 127 3.88 -14.78 -8.02
CA GLY A 127 4.09 -13.59 -7.20
C GLY A 127 3.08 -13.49 -6.06
N VAL A 128 2.94 -12.31 -5.47
CA VAL A 128 1.97 -12.05 -4.40
C VAL A 128 0.57 -11.85 -4.98
N ALA A 129 -0.45 -12.34 -4.29
CA ALA A 129 -1.83 -12.09 -4.67
C ALA A 129 -2.14 -10.59 -4.69
N PRO A 130 -2.83 -10.07 -5.73
CA PRO A 130 -3.30 -8.69 -5.70
C PRO A 130 -4.30 -8.53 -4.53
N PRO A 131 -4.29 -7.37 -3.85
CA PRO A 131 -5.27 -7.11 -2.79
C PRO A 131 -6.68 -7.09 -3.38
N THR A 132 -7.60 -7.76 -2.69
CA THR A 132 -9.01 -7.80 -3.06
C THR A 132 -9.78 -6.62 -2.46
N VAL A 133 -11.00 -6.37 -2.95
CA VAL A 133 -11.91 -5.37 -2.35
C VAL A 133 -12.26 -5.76 -0.91
N ALA A 134 -12.39 -7.07 -0.64
CA ALA A 134 -12.63 -7.58 0.71
C ALA A 134 -11.44 -7.27 1.64
N ASP A 135 -10.21 -7.39 1.15
CA ASP A 135 -9.01 -7.00 1.92
C ASP A 135 -8.96 -5.51 2.22
N LEU A 136 -9.49 -4.67 1.33
CA LEU A 136 -9.57 -3.24 1.57
C LEU A 136 -10.65 -2.90 2.62
N MET A 137 -11.80 -3.57 2.56
CA MET A 137 -12.86 -3.43 3.57
C MET A 137 -12.40 -3.90 4.94
N SER A 138 -11.74 -5.05 5.04
CA SER A 138 -11.20 -5.53 6.33
C SER A 138 -10.14 -4.61 6.91
N ARG A 139 -9.30 -4.01 6.06
CA ARG A 139 -8.37 -2.95 6.47
C ARG A 139 -9.13 -1.72 6.98
N ALA A 140 -10.19 -1.28 6.32
CA ALA A 140 -11.01 -0.17 6.78
C ALA A 140 -11.68 -0.47 8.14
N ASP A 141 -12.23 -1.67 8.33
CA ASP A 141 -12.79 -2.12 9.61
C ASP A 141 -11.74 -2.11 10.71
N SER A 142 -10.52 -2.61 10.42
CA SER A 142 -9.42 -2.60 11.39
C SER A 142 -9.03 -1.19 11.83
N ILE A 143 -9.06 -0.23 10.91
CA ILE A 143 -8.82 1.19 11.20
C ILE A 143 -9.95 1.74 12.07
N ALA A 144 -11.21 1.45 11.74
CA ALA A 144 -12.36 1.88 12.53
C ALA A 144 -12.29 1.36 13.97
N VAL A 145 -11.96 0.08 14.16
CA VAL A 145 -11.77 -0.54 15.49
C VAL A 145 -10.61 0.12 16.23
N THR A 146 -9.48 0.35 15.56
CA THR A 146 -8.31 1.00 16.17
C THR A 146 -8.61 2.42 16.62
N VAL A 147 -9.28 3.21 15.78
CA VAL A 147 -9.70 4.59 16.11
C VAL A 147 -10.70 4.59 17.27
N GLN A 148 -11.64 3.65 17.30
CA GLN A 148 -12.58 3.52 18.41
C GLN A 148 -11.87 3.20 19.73
N ALA A 149 -10.92 2.25 19.70
CA ALA A 149 -10.12 1.90 20.88
C ALA A 149 -9.29 3.09 21.38
N MET A 150 -8.59 3.80 20.49
CA MET A 150 -7.84 5.02 20.85
C MET A 150 -8.75 6.10 21.44
N THR A 151 -9.95 6.27 20.89
CA THR A 151 -10.93 7.24 21.39
C THR A 151 -11.38 6.89 22.80
N MET A 152 -11.63 5.61 23.08
CA MET A 152 -11.97 5.14 24.43
C MET A 152 -10.81 5.34 25.42
N SER A 153 -9.57 5.02 25.02
CA SER A 153 -8.38 5.25 25.86
C SER A 153 -8.18 6.73 26.16
N LEU A 154 -8.29 7.61 25.15
CA LEU A 154 -8.20 9.06 25.33
C LEU A 154 -9.33 9.59 26.22
N GLN A 155 -10.57 9.13 26.03
CA GLN A 155 -11.68 9.51 26.90
C GLN A 155 -11.40 9.08 28.35
N GLN A 156 -10.88 7.88 28.55
CA GLN A 156 -10.59 7.35 29.88
C GLN A 156 -9.44 8.11 30.56
N GLU A 157 -8.37 8.44 29.85
CA GLU A 157 -7.26 9.24 30.40
C GLU A 157 -7.66 10.70 30.63
N LEU A 158 -8.34 11.35 29.68
CA LEU A 158 -8.70 12.76 29.79
C LEU A 158 -9.83 13.01 30.80
N VAL A 159 -10.85 12.16 30.83
CA VAL A 159 -12.06 12.35 31.64
C VAL A 159 -11.98 11.56 32.95
N ALA A 160 -11.64 10.27 32.91
CA ALA A 160 -11.73 9.40 34.10
C ALA A 160 -10.49 9.51 35.00
N ALA A 161 -9.29 9.66 34.44
CA ALA A 161 -8.07 9.89 35.24
C ALA A 161 -7.95 11.33 35.77
N GLY A 162 -8.90 12.21 35.45
CA GLY A 162 -8.92 13.58 35.94
C GLY A 162 -8.02 14.56 35.20
N GLY A 163 -7.57 14.24 33.98
CA GLY A 163 -6.67 15.10 33.19
C GLY A 163 -7.14 16.56 33.07
N PHE A 164 -8.44 16.81 32.86
CA PHE A 164 -8.99 18.18 32.86
C PHE A 164 -8.82 18.92 34.20
N ARG A 165 -8.87 18.20 35.31
CA ARG A 165 -8.67 18.74 36.66
C ARG A 165 -7.20 19.14 36.86
N ASP A 166 -6.28 18.30 36.40
CA ASP A 166 -4.84 18.56 36.50
C ASP A 166 -4.39 19.70 35.58
N LEU A 167 -4.97 19.80 34.38
CA LEU A 167 -4.77 20.94 33.49
C LEU A 167 -5.25 22.24 34.15
N ARG A 168 -6.44 22.24 34.76
CA ARG A 168 -6.95 23.41 35.48
C ARG A 168 -6.06 23.77 36.68
N ALA A 169 -5.57 22.78 37.42
CA ALA A 169 -4.64 22.98 38.53
C ALA A 169 -3.31 23.57 38.06
N THR A 170 -2.79 23.07 36.94
CA THR A 170 -1.55 23.57 36.31
C THR A 170 -1.71 25.03 35.87
N ILE A 171 -2.80 25.36 35.16
CA ILE A 171 -3.10 26.74 34.75
C ILE A 171 -3.20 27.66 35.98
N ALA A 172 -3.87 27.23 37.04
CA ALA A 172 -3.96 28.01 38.28
C ALA A 172 -2.58 28.20 38.94
N ASN A 173 -1.71 27.19 38.91
CA ASN A 173 -0.34 27.29 39.42
C ASN A 173 0.50 28.25 38.60
N THR A 174 0.38 28.20 37.26
CA THR A 174 1.07 29.13 36.35
C THR A 174 0.61 30.57 36.57
N GLN A 175 -0.69 30.81 36.77
CA GLN A 175 -1.22 32.14 37.10
C GLN A 175 -0.66 32.65 38.44
N ARG A 176 -0.61 31.79 39.47
CA ARG A 176 -0.01 32.14 40.77
C ARG A 176 1.48 32.45 40.65
N LEU A 177 2.23 31.65 39.91
CA LEU A 177 3.65 31.89 39.66
C LEU A 177 3.87 33.22 38.92
N THR A 178 3.05 33.49 37.89
CA THR A 178 3.11 34.74 37.12
C THR A 178 2.83 35.95 38.02
N ALA A 179 1.84 35.85 38.91
CA ALA A 179 1.55 36.90 39.89
C ALA A 179 2.70 37.10 40.89
N GLN A 180 3.32 36.03 41.38
CA GLN A 180 4.49 36.11 42.26
C GLN A 180 5.69 36.75 41.57
N LEU A 181 5.96 36.39 40.31
CA LEU A 181 7.01 37.00 39.51
C LEU A 181 6.76 38.49 39.30
N ALA A 182 5.51 38.90 39.05
CA ALA A 182 5.16 40.32 38.92
C ALA A 182 5.43 41.10 40.23
N VAL A 183 5.10 40.50 41.38
CA VAL A 183 5.39 41.10 42.70
C VAL A 183 6.91 41.19 42.94
N ILE A 184 7.66 40.12 42.69
CA ILE A 184 9.12 40.11 42.84
C ILE A 184 9.77 41.14 41.91
N ALA A 185 9.34 41.24 40.65
CA ALA A 185 9.85 42.23 39.71
C ALA A 185 9.59 43.67 40.20
N ALA A 186 8.42 43.93 40.78
CA ALA A 186 8.10 45.23 41.37
C ALA A 186 8.95 45.54 42.63
N GLU A 187 9.18 44.55 43.49
CA GLU A 187 10.02 44.66 44.70
C GLU A 187 11.50 44.86 44.34
N GLN A 188 12.00 44.09 43.36
CA GLN A 188 13.39 44.14 42.89
C GLN A 188 13.71 45.48 42.26
N ASN A 189 12.77 46.08 41.50
CA ASN A 189 12.95 47.43 40.97
C ASN A 189 13.14 48.46 42.11
N ARG A 190 12.36 48.36 43.20
CA ARG A 190 12.50 49.24 44.38
C ARG A 190 13.80 49.01 45.15
N ASN A 191 14.26 47.76 45.25
CA ASN A 191 15.53 47.44 45.90
C ASN A 191 16.73 47.92 45.07
N ILE A 192 16.67 47.81 43.74
CA ILE A 192 17.67 48.37 42.83
C ILE A 192 17.76 49.88 43.01
N SER A 193 16.63 50.61 43.07
CA SER A 193 16.64 52.05 43.33
C SER A 193 17.22 52.39 44.71
N ARG A 194 16.93 51.60 45.75
CA ARG A 194 17.50 51.78 47.09
C ARG A 194 19.00 51.53 47.14
N VAL A 195 19.49 50.50 46.46
CA VAL A 195 20.91 50.18 46.34
C VAL A 195 21.63 51.29 45.58
N MET A 196 21.10 51.74 44.43
CA MET A 196 21.64 52.88 43.69
C MET A 196 21.72 54.13 44.59
N ALA A 197 20.67 54.45 45.33
CA ALA A 197 20.67 55.58 46.25
C ALA A 197 21.63 55.41 47.44
N SER A 198 21.91 54.18 47.89
CA SER A 198 22.96 53.93 48.90
C SER A 198 24.36 54.05 48.33
N VAL A 199 24.58 53.56 47.10
CA VAL A 199 25.87 53.66 46.40
C VAL A 199 26.21 55.11 46.12
N GLU A 200 25.23 55.90 45.66
CA GLU A 200 25.38 57.34 45.42
C GLU A 200 25.72 58.09 46.72
N ARG A 201 25.02 57.78 47.82
CA ARG A 201 25.33 58.37 49.13
C ARG A 201 26.71 57.97 49.65
N SER A 202 27.12 56.72 49.51
CA SER A 202 28.47 56.27 49.88
C SER A 202 29.54 56.93 49.02
N ALA A 203 29.33 57.08 47.71
CA ALA A 203 30.25 57.78 46.83
C ALA A 203 30.43 59.24 47.25
N ASN A 204 29.33 59.95 47.53
CA ASN A 204 29.38 61.35 47.99
C ASN A 204 30.02 61.50 49.38
N ALA A 205 29.84 60.55 50.29
CA ALA A 205 30.47 60.58 51.62
C ALA A 205 32.00 60.34 51.56
N VAL A 206 32.45 59.47 50.66
CA VAL A 206 33.89 59.26 50.43
C VAL A 206 34.53 60.50 49.80
N ASP A 207 33.83 61.15 48.88
CA ASP A 207 34.29 62.38 48.25
C ASP A 207 34.40 63.54 49.26
N SER A 208 33.37 63.73 50.10
CA SER A 208 33.40 64.77 51.15
C SER A 208 34.45 64.53 52.23
N ALA A 209 34.71 63.28 52.62
CA ALA A 209 35.78 62.94 53.55
C ALA A 209 37.18 63.24 52.99
N LYS A 210 37.40 63.03 51.68
CA LYS A 210 38.65 63.42 51.01
C LYS A 210 38.83 64.93 50.95
N ILE A 211 37.76 65.69 50.69
CA ILE A 211 37.81 67.15 50.63
C ILE A 211 38.09 67.75 52.02
N GLY A 212 37.48 67.21 53.08
CA GLY A 212 37.74 67.62 54.47
C GLY A 212 39.20 67.38 54.90
N ALA A 213 39.78 66.23 54.53
CA ALA A 213 41.17 65.92 54.86
C ALA A 213 42.21 66.74 54.08
N THR A 214 41.84 67.33 52.93
CA THR A 214 42.73 68.22 52.15
C THR A 214 42.71 69.68 52.60
N LEU A 215 41.81 70.08 53.50
CA LEU A 215 41.73 71.45 54.03
C LEU A 215 42.40 71.62 55.40
N GLU A 216 42.87 70.53 56.01
CA GLU A 216 43.48 70.53 57.36
C GLU A 216 44.99 70.21 57.37
N ASN A 217 45.69 70.46 56.25
CA ASN A 217 47.15 70.33 56.14
C ASN A 217 47.77 71.49 55.34
#